data_AF-A0A9D3XXU6-F1
#
_entry.id   AF-A0A9D3XXU6-F1
#
_cell.length_a   1.000
_cell.length_b   1.000
_cell.length_c   1.000
_cell.angle_alpha   90.00
_cell.angle_beta   90.00
_cell.angle_gamma   90.00
#
_symmetry.space_group_name_H-M   'P 1'
#
loop_
_entity.id
_entity.type
_entity.pdbx_description
1 polymer ?
#
loop_
_entity_poly.entity_id
_entity_poly.type
_entity_poly.pdbx_seq_one_letter_code
_entity_poly.pdbx_strand_id
1 'polypeptide(L)'
;MATFTRQEFYQQLLQGCMIPTAQQGLEQIWLLLLICLACRLLWRLPLPGYAKHLSTVVGGFYALHHFFQLQMVWVVLLSLLCYLVLFLCRHSAHRGVFLSITILIYLLMGEMHMVDTVTWHKMRGAQMIVAMKAVSLGFDLDRGELPAVPSPVEFMGYIYFVGTAIFGPWSRFRSYLQAVESRALSLPWLRKVSRSLLLSIICLLVSTCVAPYLFSYFIPLYGYRQLRK
;
A
#
# COMPACT_ATOMS: atom_id res chain seq x y z
N MET A 1 6.53 44.34 -2.81
CA MET A 1 6.61 43.35 -3.90
C MET A 1 8.07 42.92 -4.02
N ALA A 2 8.40 41.67 -3.72
CA ALA A 2 9.58 41.08 -4.33
C ALA A 2 9.10 40.51 -5.67
N THR A 3 9.43 41.19 -6.77
CA THR A 3 9.35 40.61 -8.11
C THR A 3 10.39 39.50 -8.16
N PHE A 4 10.01 38.29 -7.73
CA PHE A 4 10.88 37.14 -7.90
C PHE A 4 11.21 37.04 -9.39
N THR A 5 12.50 37.11 -9.71
CA THR A 5 12.95 36.76 -11.05
C THR A 5 12.55 35.30 -11.31
N ARG A 6 12.26 34.95 -12.57
CA ARG A 6 11.88 33.56 -12.93
C ARG A 6 12.88 32.54 -12.37
N GLN A 7 14.16 32.89 -12.29
CA GLN A 7 15.20 32.05 -11.71
C GLN A 7 15.03 31.80 -10.21
N GLU A 8 14.79 32.84 -9.40
CA GLU A 8 14.58 32.69 -7.95
C GLU A 8 13.33 31.84 -7.65
N PHE A 9 12.28 31.98 -8.47
CA PHE A 9 11.08 31.16 -8.36
C PHE A 9 11.36 29.67 -8.62
N TYR A 10 12.03 29.33 -9.72
CA TYR A 10 12.39 27.93 -10.01
C TYR A 10 13.32 27.36 -8.94
N GLN A 11 14.23 28.16 -8.41
CA GLN A 11 15.14 27.74 -7.36
C GLN A 11 14.41 27.46 -6.04
N GLN A 12 13.43 28.29 -5.65
CA GLN A 12 12.57 28.03 -4.50
C GLN A 12 11.68 26.80 -4.70
N LEU A 13 11.12 26.58 -5.89
CA LEU A 13 10.31 25.40 -6.17
C LEU A 13 11.14 24.11 -6.11
N LEU A 14 12.33 24.14 -6.69
CA LEU A 14 13.27 23.02 -6.70
C LEU A 14 13.77 22.68 -5.29
N GLN A 15 14.33 23.67 -4.59
CA GLN A 15 14.94 23.47 -3.27
C GLN A 15 13.91 23.36 -2.15
N GLY A 16 12.78 24.06 -2.26
CA GLY A 16 11.76 24.12 -1.22
C GLY A 16 10.73 22.99 -1.28
N CYS A 17 10.43 22.45 -2.47
CA CYS A 17 9.40 21.39 -2.61
C CYS A 17 9.90 20.16 -3.35
N MET A 18 10.46 20.31 -4.56
CA MET A 18 10.69 19.13 -5.41
C MET A 18 11.75 18.18 -4.85
N ILE A 19 12.93 18.69 -4.45
CA ILE A 19 14.00 17.89 -3.86
C ILE A 19 13.54 17.21 -2.56
N PRO A 20 12.99 17.93 -1.55
CA PRO A 20 12.57 17.28 -0.31
C PRO A 20 11.44 16.28 -0.53
N THR A 21 10.47 16.57 -1.41
CA THR A 21 9.39 15.63 -1.72
C THR A 21 9.92 14.36 -2.39
N ALA A 22 10.82 14.48 -3.36
CA ALA A 22 11.42 13.32 -4.03
C ALA A 22 12.24 12.48 -3.05
N GLN A 23 13.04 13.13 -2.19
CA GLN A 23 13.82 12.46 -1.15
C GLN A 23 12.91 11.74 -0.16
N GLN A 24 11.90 12.40 0.38
CA GLN A 24 10.93 11.79 1.30
C GLN A 24 10.20 10.61 0.66
N GLY A 25 9.76 10.75 -0.59
CA GLY A 25 9.11 9.67 -1.32
C GLY A 25 10.04 8.46 -1.50
N LEU A 26 11.32 8.70 -1.81
CA LEU A 26 12.31 7.63 -1.97
C LEU A 26 12.65 6.95 -0.63
N GLU A 27 12.84 7.73 0.43
CA GLU A 27 13.09 7.25 1.80
C GLU A 27 11.96 6.36 2.31
N GLN A 28 10.71 6.62 1.89
CA GLN A 28 9.57 5.78 2.25
C GLN A 28 9.46 4.48 1.47
N ILE A 29 9.99 4.38 0.24
CA ILE A 29 9.77 3.20 -0.61
C ILE A 29 11.02 2.32 -0.78
N TRP A 30 12.22 2.84 -0.54
CA TRP A 30 13.46 2.12 -0.84
C TRP A 30 13.56 0.80 -0.06
N LEU A 31 13.19 0.80 1.23
CA LEU A 31 13.21 -0.40 2.05
C LEU A 31 12.25 -1.47 1.50
N LEU A 32 11.05 -1.06 1.08
CA LEU A 32 10.06 -1.96 0.49
C LEU A 32 10.58 -2.55 -0.83
N LEU A 33 11.23 -1.74 -1.67
CA LEU A 33 11.86 -2.19 -2.91
C LEU A 33 12.97 -3.20 -2.63
N LEU A 34 13.79 -2.96 -1.61
CA LEU A 34 14.88 -3.86 -1.20
C LEU A 34 14.34 -5.20 -0.71
N ILE A 35 13.37 -5.20 0.19
CA ILE A 35 12.74 -6.43 0.70
C ILE A 35 12.05 -7.18 -0.45
N CYS A 36 11.34 -6.47 -1.35
CA CYS A 36 10.73 -7.08 -2.53
C CYS A 36 11.76 -7.74 -3.44
N LEU A 37 12.90 -7.09 -3.67
CA LEU A 37 13.99 -7.63 -4.48
C LEU A 37 14.60 -8.87 -3.80
N ALA A 38 14.88 -8.82 -2.51
CA ALA A 38 15.41 -9.93 -1.73
C ALA A 38 14.47 -11.16 -1.78
N CYS A 39 13.17 -10.94 -1.54
CA CYS A 39 12.15 -11.97 -1.67
C CYS A 39 12.10 -12.57 -3.08
N ARG A 40 12.14 -11.74 -4.13
CA ARG A 40 12.16 -12.22 -5.52
C ARG A 40 13.41 -13.04 -5.84
N LEU A 41 14.58 -12.66 -5.34
CA LEU A 41 15.83 -13.42 -5.51
C LEU A 41 15.74 -14.77 -4.79
N LEU A 42 15.19 -14.79 -3.57
CA LEU A 42 14.97 -16.01 -2.80
C LEU A 42 14.04 -17.00 -3.53
N TRP A 43 12.95 -16.51 -4.15
CA TRP A 43 12.01 -17.38 -4.89
C TRP A 43 12.58 -17.99 -6.17
N ARG A 44 13.75 -17.54 -6.65
CA ARG A 44 14.47 -18.18 -7.75
C ARG A 44 15.13 -19.48 -7.36
N LEU A 45 15.43 -19.66 -6.08
CA LEU A 45 15.95 -20.92 -5.57
C LEU A 45 14.84 -21.98 -5.64
N PRO A 46 15.19 -23.28 -5.80
CA PRO A 46 14.24 -24.39 -5.84
C PRO A 46 13.66 -24.66 -4.45
N LEU A 47 12.90 -23.70 -3.92
CA LEU A 47 12.24 -23.77 -2.62
C LEU A 47 10.82 -24.33 -2.77
N PRO A 48 10.34 -25.11 -1.78
CA PRO A 48 8.96 -25.54 -1.73
C PRO A 48 8.01 -24.33 -1.63
N GLY A 49 6.79 -24.46 -2.16
CA GLY A 49 5.81 -23.37 -2.20
C GLY A 49 5.54 -22.74 -0.82
N TYR A 50 5.43 -23.58 0.21
CA TYR A 50 5.28 -23.14 1.61
C TYR A 50 6.40 -22.18 2.05
N ALA A 51 7.66 -22.47 1.72
CA ALA A 51 8.78 -21.60 2.09
C ALA A 51 8.74 -20.25 1.36
N LYS A 52 8.22 -20.21 0.13
CA LYS A 52 8.02 -18.95 -0.61
C LYS A 52 6.94 -18.08 0.03
N HIS A 53 5.84 -18.68 0.49
CA HIS A 53 4.79 -17.97 1.24
C HIS A 53 5.27 -17.55 2.63
N LEU A 54 6.07 -18.37 3.31
CA LEU A 54 6.63 -17.99 4.60
C LEU A 54 7.57 -16.79 4.46
N SER A 55 8.36 -16.71 3.39
CA SER A 55 9.22 -15.55 3.15
C SER A 55 8.43 -14.28 2.87
N THR A 56 7.26 -14.34 2.21
CA THR A 56 6.38 -13.16 2.06
C THR A 56 5.80 -12.73 3.40
N VAL A 57 5.38 -13.67 4.25
CA VAL A 57 4.90 -13.38 5.60
C VAL A 57 5.97 -12.68 6.43
N VAL A 58 7.18 -13.24 6.49
CA VAL A 58 8.29 -12.65 7.27
C VAL A 58 8.68 -11.28 6.74
N GLY A 59 8.87 -11.13 5.42
CA GLY A 59 9.20 -9.85 4.82
C GLY A 59 8.09 -8.81 5.00
N GLY A 60 6.84 -9.23 4.92
CA GLY A 60 5.65 -8.39 5.10
C GLY A 60 5.48 -7.92 6.53
N PHE A 61 5.66 -8.83 7.48
CA PHE A 61 5.61 -8.53 8.91
C PHE A 61 6.74 -7.58 9.32
N TYR A 62 7.96 -7.81 8.82
CA TYR A 62 9.09 -6.90 9.01
C TYR A 62 8.80 -5.51 8.45
N ALA A 63 8.26 -5.42 7.23
CA ALA A 63 7.85 -4.14 6.65
C ALA A 63 6.78 -3.46 7.51
N LEU A 64 5.71 -4.16 7.90
CA LEU A 64 4.66 -3.61 8.75
C LEU A 64 5.22 -3.08 10.08
N HIS A 65 6.13 -3.83 10.71
CA HIS A 65 6.78 -3.40 11.93
C HIS A 65 7.62 -2.14 11.73
N HIS A 66 8.37 -2.05 10.64
CA HIS A 66 9.19 -0.87 10.34
C HIS A 66 8.35 0.41 10.21
N PHE A 67 7.22 0.37 9.47
CA PHE A 67 6.39 1.56 9.24
C PHE A 67 5.45 1.89 10.41
N PHE A 68 4.82 0.88 11.01
CA PHE A 68 3.77 1.06 12.01
C PHE A 68 4.21 0.75 13.44
N GLN A 69 5.42 0.22 13.65
CA GLN A 69 5.94 -0.11 14.98
C GLN A 69 4.94 -1.04 15.71
N LEU A 70 4.52 -0.71 16.94
CA LEU A 70 3.52 -1.47 17.70
C LEU A 70 2.09 -1.35 17.12
N GLN A 71 1.80 -0.30 16.34
CA GLN A 71 0.46 -0.10 15.77
C GLN A 71 0.10 -1.17 14.73
N MET A 72 1.09 -1.90 14.21
CA MET A 72 0.87 -3.05 13.31
C MET A 72 -0.06 -4.11 13.92
N VAL A 73 -0.16 -4.18 15.26
CA VAL A 73 -1.04 -5.14 15.96
C VAL A 73 -2.48 -5.01 15.47
N TRP A 74 -2.99 -3.81 15.20
CA TRP A 74 -4.34 -3.62 14.68
C TRP A 74 -4.54 -4.17 13.26
N VAL A 75 -3.51 -4.09 12.41
CA VAL A 75 -3.53 -4.68 11.07
C VAL A 75 -3.49 -6.21 11.17
N VAL A 76 -2.68 -6.73 12.09
CA VAL A 76 -2.57 -8.17 12.37
C VAL A 76 -3.88 -8.73 12.92
N LEU A 77 -4.50 -8.06 13.91
CA LEU A 77 -5.79 -8.44 14.47
C LEU A 77 -6.89 -8.51 13.40
N LEU A 78 -6.97 -7.51 12.52
CA LEU A 78 -7.90 -7.53 11.39
C LEU A 78 -7.67 -8.76 10.49
N SER A 79 -6.41 -9.05 10.12
CA SER A 79 -6.12 -10.20 9.27
C SER A 79 -6.43 -11.55 9.93
N LEU A 80 -6.21 -11.68 11.25
CA LEU A 80 -6.57 -12.87 12.01
C LEU A 80 -8.09 -13.04 12.08
N LEU A 81 -8.82 -11.96 12.34
CA LEU A 81 -10.28 -11.93 12.33
C LEU A 81 -10.83 -12.34 10.96
N CYS A 82 -10.26 -11.81 9.87
CA CYS A 82 -10.64 -12.19 8.51
C CYS A 82 -10.46 -13.69 8.25
N TYR A 83 -9.31 -14.25 8.64
CA TYR A 83 -9.06 -15.68 8.47
C TYR A 83 -10.02 -16.54 9.31
N LEU A 84 -10.28 -16.12 10.56
CA LEU A 84 -11.22 -16.79 11.45
C LEU A 84 -12.62 -16.85 10.84
N VAL A 85 -13.13 -15.73 10.32
CA VAL A 85 -14.45 -15.69 9.65
C VAL A 85 -14.46 -16.61 8.42
N LEU A 86 -13.43 -16.55 7.56
CA LEU A 86 -13.33 -17.45 6.41
C LEU A 86 -13.27 -18.93 6.80
N PHE A 87 -12.59 -19.24 7.91
CA PHE A 87 -12.48 -20.59 8.44
C PHE A 87 -13.82 -21.08 9.00
N LEU A 88 -14.49 -20.28 9.84
CA LEU A 88 -15.80 -20.61 10.42
C LEU A 88 -16.88 -20.75 9.36
N CYS A 89 -16.88 -19.86 8.36
CA CYS A 89 -17.84 -19.87 7.27
C CYS A 89 -17.41 -20.79 6.11
N ARG A 90 -16.40 -21.66 6.24
CA ARG A 90 -15.81 -22.40 5.10
C ARG A 90 -16.82 -23.17 4.23
N HIS A 91 -17.92 -23.66 4.83
CA HIS A 91 -18.98 -24.42 4.18
C HIS A 91 -20.18 -23.57 3.74
N SER A 92 -20.19 -22.27 4.07
CA SER A 92 -21.26 -21.34 3.70
C SER A 92 -21.08 -20.86 2.25
N ALA A 93 -22.21 -20.58 1.57
CA ALA A 93 -22.21 -19.97 0.24
C ALA A 93 -22.04 -18.44 0.25
N HIS A 94 -22.03 -17.80 1.43
CA HIS A 94 -22.02 -16.35 1.59
C HIS A 94 -20.80 -15.85 2.40
N ARG A 95 -19.64 -16.51 2.26
CA ARG A 95 -18.41 -16.22 3.02
C ARG A 95 -17.96 -14.78 2.84
N GLY A 96 -17.97 -14.29 1.60
CA GLY A 96 -17.58 -12.93 1.24
C GLY A 96 -18.48 -11.87 1.87
N VAL A 97 -19.79 -12.14 1.98
CA VAL A 97 -20.75 -11.22 2.61
C VAL A 97 -20.50 -11.13 4.12
N PHE A 98 -20.42 -12.28 4.82
CA PHE A 98 -20.13 -12.31 6.25
C PHE A 98 -18.80 -11.62 6.56
N LEU A 99 -17.76 -11.94 5.79
CA LEU A 99 -16.45 -11.32 5.91
C LEU A 99 -16.50 -9.80 5.71
N SER A 100 -17.22 -9.32 4.69
CA SER A 100 -17.36 -7.89 4.40
C SER A 100 -18.05 -7.15 5.54
N ILE A 101 -19.13 -7.72 6.10
CA ILE A 101 -19.84 -7.13 7.23
C ILE A 101 -18.92 -7.08 8.46
N THR A 102 -18.21 -8.16 8.79
CA THR A 102 -17.29 -8.17 9.93
C THR A 102 -16.17 -7.14 9.78
N ILE A 103 -15.56 -7.03 8.60
CA ILE A 103 -14.52 -6.04 8.32
C ILE A 103 -15.07 -4.62 8.44
N LEU A 104 -16.27 -4.36 7.90
CA LEU A 104 -16.91 -3.05 7.96
C LEU A 104 -17.14 -2.63 9.42
N ILE A 105 -17.68 -3.53 10.25
CA ILE A 105 -17.90 -3.27 11.67
C ILE A 105 -16.56 -2.97 12.37
N TYR A 106 -15.51 -3.75 12.10
CA TYR A 106 -14.18 -3.52 12.67
C TYR A 106 -13.62 -2.14 12.30
N LEU A 107 -13.69 -1.77 11.01
CA LEU A 107 -13.19 -0.48 10.54
C LEU A 107 -14.00 0.70 11.10
N LEU A 108 -15.32 0.57 11.17
CA LEU A 108 -16.19 1.59 11.77
C LEU A 108 -15.96 1.73 13.27
N MET A 109 -15.79 0.62 13.98
CA MET A 109 -15.42 0.65 15.40
C MET A 109 -14.08 1.36 15.58
N GLY A 110 -13.10 1.07 14.73
CA GLY A 110 -11.82 1.78 14.75
C GLY A 110 -11.95 3.27 14.49
N GLU A 111 -12.75 3.69 13.50
CA GLU A 111 -12.97 5.12 13.20
C GLU A 111 -13.71 5.86 14.33
N MET A 112 -14.69 5.21 14.97
CA MET A 112 -15.55 5.84 15.98
C MET A 112 -14.99 5.77 17.41
N HIS A 113 -14.22 4.73 17.75
CA HIS A 113 -13.76 4.49 19.13
C HIS A 113 -12.25 4.68 19.33
N MET A 114 -11.43 4.82 18.30
CA MET A 114 -9.99 5.09 18.50
C MET A 114 -9.79 6.53 18.98
N VAL A 115 -9.33 6.65 20.23
CA VAL A 115 -9.11 7.94 20.93
C VAL A 115 -7.99 8.77 20.29
N ASP A 116 -7.04 8.15 19.58
CA ASP A 116 -5.97 8.85 18.88
C ASP A 116 -6.13 8.79 17.35
N THR A 117 -6.70 9.86 16.79
CA THR A 117 -6.93 10.00 15.35
C THR A 117 -5.62 9.97 14.56
N VAL A 118 -4.51 10.46 15.12
CA VAL A 118 -3.20 10.50 14.45
C VAL A 118 -2.68 9.08 14.22
N THR A 119 -2.75 8.24 15.26
CA THR A 119 -2.39 6.82 15.17
C THR A 119 -3.28 6.07 14.18
N TRP A 120 -4.60 6.29 14.24
CA TRP A 120 -5.54 5.64 13.33
C TRP A 120 -5.29 6.02 11.86
N HIS A 121 -5.15 7.32 11.57
CA HIS A 121 -4.91 7.81 10.21
C HIS A 121 -3.62 7.25 9.60
N LYS A 122 -2.58 7.03 10.41
CA LYS A 122 -1.33 6.42 9.94
C LYS A 122 -1.53 5.02 9.38
N MET A 123 -2.28 4.16 10.07
CA MET A 123 -2.47 2.75 9.68
C MET A 123 -3.71 2.46 8.83
N ARG A 124 -4.63 3.44 8.70
CA ARG A 124 -5.88 3.33 7.94
C ARG A 124 -5.67 2.80 6.52
N GLY A 125 -4.65 3.31 5.81
CA GLY A 125 -4.34 2.88 4.44
C GLY A 125 -4.03 1.37 4.36
N ALA A 126 -3.19 0.86 5.26
CA ALA A 126 -2.84 -0.56 5.29
C ALA A 126 -4.06 -1.43 5.64
N GLN A 127 -4.88 -1.01 6.61
CA GLN A 127 -6.10 -1.75 6.96
C GLN A 127 -7.09 -1.83 5.80
N MET A 128 -7.25 -0.75 5.04
CA MET A 128 -8.09 -0.74 3.83
C MET A 128 -7.60 -1.72 2.79
N ILE A 129 -6.28 -1.83 2.57
CA ILE A 129 -5.71 -2.82 1.65
C ILE A 129 -6.01 -4.24 2.13
N VAL A 130 -5.78 -4.54 3.42
CA VAL A 130 -6.09 -5.84 4.01
C VAL A 130 -7.57 -6.18 3.84
N ALA A 131 -8.45 -5.22 4.13
CA ALA A 131 -9.89 -5.34 3.96
C ALA A 131 -10.25 -5.68 2.51
N MET A 132 -9.79 -4.89 1.54
CA MET A 132 -10.09 -5.12 0.12
C MET A 132 -9.58 -6.48 -0.37
N LYS A 133 -8.37 -6.87 0.04
CA LYS A 133 -7.78 -8.18 -0.31
C LYS A 133 -8.59 -9.34 0.26
N ALA A 134 -8.97 -9.26 1.52
CA ALA A 134 -9.72 -10.29 2.22
C ALA A 134 -11.14 -10.41 1.65
N VAL A 135 -11.85 -9.29 1.46
CA VAL A 135 -13.19 -9.25 0.86
C VAL A 135 -13.18 -9.85 -0.55
N SER A 136 -12.22 -9.44 -1.40
CA SER A 136 -12.05 -10.04 -2.72
C SER A 136 -11.86 -11.54 -2.66
N LEU A 137 -11.00 -12.02 -1.75
CA LEU A 137 -10.77 -13.45 -1.60
C LEU A 137 -12.05 -14.18 -1.18
N GLY A 138 -12.82 -13.60 -0.25
CA GLY A 138 -14.10 -14.15 0.18
C GLY A 138 -15.11 -14.27 -0.96
N PHE A 139 -15.24 -13.24 -1.81
CA PHE A 139 -16.12 -13.28 -2.97
C PHE A 139 -15.61 -14.20 -4.09
N ASP A 140 -14.29 -14.30 -4.28
CA ASP A 140 -13.71 -15.25 -5.23
C ASP A 140 -13.99 -16.71 -4.80
N LEU A 141 -13.99 -16.98 -3.49
CA LEU A 141 -14.40 -18.28 -2.93
C LEU A 141 -15.89 -18.57 -3.10
N ASP A 142 -16.76 -17.57 -2.91
CA ASP A 142 -18.21 -17.73 -3.11
C ASP A 142 -18.58 -17.98 -4.58
N ARG A 143 -17.82 -17.41 -5.52
CA ARG A 143 -17.98 -17.65 -6.96
C ARG A 143 -17.39 -18.99 -7.43
N GLY A 144 -16.68 -19.72 -6.57
CA GLY A 144 -16.00 -20.96 -6.94
C GLY A 144 -14.76 -20.76 -7.81
N GLU A 145 -14.20 -19.54 -7.87
CA GLU A 145 -12.93 -19.28 -8.58
C GLU A 145 -11.74 -19.94 -7.87
N LEU A 146 -11.89 -20.28 -6.59
CA LEU A 146 -10.91 -21.01 -5.80
C LEU A 146 -11.56 -22.28 -5.23
N PRO A 147 -10.88 -23.44 -5.31
CA PRO A 147 -11.47 -24.72 -4.93
C PRO A 147 -11.71 -24.86 -3.42
N ALA A 148 -10.89 -24.18 -2.60
CA ALA A 148 -10.99 -24.23 -1.15
C ALA A 148 -10.38 -22.96 -0.52
N VAL A 149 -10.67 -22.76 0.77
CA VAL A 149 -10.05 -21.71 1.58
C VAL A 149 -8.53 -21.98 1.65
N PRO A 150 -7.67 -20.99 1.34
CA PRO A 150 -6.22 -21.17 1.37
C PRO A 150 -5.73 -21.51 2.79
N SER A 151 -4.56 -22.14 2.87
CA SER A 151 -3.90 -22.41 4.15
C SER A 151 -3.58 -21.10 4.89
N PRO A 152 -3.42 -21.11 6.22
CA PRO A 152 -3.12 -19.90 6.99
C PRO A 152 -1.88 -19.17 6.45
N VAL A 153 -0.84 -19.92 6.04
CA VAL A 153 0.41 -19.34 5.54
C VAL A 153 0.24 -18.72 4.15
N GLU A 154 -0.53 -19.33 3.26
CA GLU A 154 -0.86 -18.74 1.96
C GLU A 154 -1.70 -17.46 2.10
N PHE A 155 -2.70 -17.50 2.98
CA PHE A 155 -3.54 -16.34 3.28
C PHE A 155 -2.70 -15.20 3.87
N MET A 156 -1.91 -15.46 4.91
CA MET A 156 -1.07 -14.43 5.54
C MET A 156 -0.01 -13.91 4.55
N GLY A 157 0.57 -14.78 3.73
CA GLY A 157 1.53 -14.37 2.69
C GLY A 157 0.91 -13.47 1.62
N TYR A 158 -0.36 -13.69 1.28
CA TYR A 158 -1.12 -12.83 0.37
C TYR A 158 -1.46 -11.48 0.99
N ILE A 159 -1.99 -11.49 2.22
CA ILE A 159 -2.36 -10.26 2.94
C ILE A 159 -1.11 -9.39 3.16
N TYR A 160 -0.04 -9.97 3.68
CA TYR A 160 1.22 -9.28 3.98
C TYR A 160 2.21 -9.26 2.82
N PHE A 161 1.77 -9.50 1.59
CA PHE A 161 2.66 -9.39 0.44
C PHE A 161 3.33 -8.01 0.39
N VAL A 162 4.67 -7.98 0.56
CA VAL A 162 5.47 -6.76 0.78
C VAL A 162 5.17 -5.68 -0.27
N GLY A 163 5.04 -6.06 -1.53
CA GLY A 163 4.82 -5.13 -2.65
C GLY A 163 3.46 -4.47 -2.67
N THR A 164 2.51 -4.91 -1.83
CA THR A 164 1.16 -4.32 -1.78
C THR A 164 0.61 -4.11 -0.37
N ALA A 165 1.24 -4.60 0.70
CA ALA A 165 0.67 -4.57 2.06
C ALA A 165 0.55 -3.16 2.67
N ILE A 166 1.48 -2.26 2.36
CA ILE A 166 1.53 -0.90 2.93
C ILE A 166 1.14 0.12 1.87
N PHE A 167 1.91 0.16 0.79
CA PHE A 167 1.69 1.03 -0.35
C PHE A 167 1.52 0.15 -1.58
N GLY A 168 0.29 0.00 -2.05
CA GLY A 168 0.03 -0.70 -3.28
C GLY A 168 -1.44 -0.85 -3.59
N PRO A 169 -1.76 -1.11 -4.87
CA PRO A 169 -3.12 -1.38 -5.26
C PRO A 169 -3.60 -2.70 -4.66
N TRP A 170 -4.92 -2.79 -4.49
CA TRP A 170 -5.57 -4.07 -4.31
C TRP A 170 -5.23 -5.01 -5.48
N SER A 171 -4.90 -6.26 -5.16
CA SER A 171 -4.57 -7.31 -6.14
C SER A 171 -5.30 -8.58 -5.76
N ARG A 172 -5.74 -9.35 -6.76
CA ARG A 172 -6.45 -10.63 -6.56
C ARG A 172 -5.47 -11.71 -6.09
N PHE A 173 -6.00 -12.74 -5.42
CA PHE A 173 -5.19 -13.86 -4.90
C PHE A 173 -4.41 -14.60 -6.00
N ARG A 174 -5.02 -14.84 -7.18
CA ARG A 174 -4.34 -15.46 -8.33
C ARG A 174 -3.13 -14.65 -8.81
N SER A 175 -3.23 -13.32 -8.81
CA SER A 175 -2.11 -12.45 -9.20
C SER A 175 -0.96 -12.52 -8.20
N TYR A 176 -1.26 -12.73 -6.91
CA TYR A 176 -0.26 -13.00 -5.89
C TYR A 176 0.46 -14.33 -6.11
N LEU A 177 -0.27 -15.43 -6.38
CA LEU A 177 0.34 -16.72 -6.68
C LEU A 177 1.32 -16.64 -7.87
N GLN A 178 0.90 -15.99 -8.96
CA GLN A 178 1.78 -15.73 -10.11
C GLN A 178 3.00 -14.87 -9.76
N ALA A 179 2.90 -13.98 -8.78
CA ALA A 179 4.03 -13.17 -8.33
C ALA A 179 5.03 -14.01 -7.52
N VAL A 180 4.54 -14.95 -6.70
CA VAL A 180 5.35 -15.86 -5.88
C VAL A 180 6.05 -16.93 -6.72
N GLU A 181 5.39 -17.43 -7.78
CA GLU A 181 6.03 -18.34 -8.74
C GLU A 181 7.25 -17.73 -9.43
N SER A 182 7.35 -16.39 -9.41
CA SER A 182 8.45 -15.56 -9.89
C SER A 182 8.69 -15.65 -11.39
N ARG A 183 8.74 -14.49 -12.07
CA ARG A 183 9.20 -14.39 -13.45
C ARG A 183 10.71 -14.12 -13.49
N ALA A 184 11.32 -14.41 -14.64
CA ALA A 184 12.72 -14.08 -14.84
C ALA A 184 13.02 -12.59 -14.64
N LEU A 185 13.98 -12.27 -13.77
CA LEU A 185 14.58 -10.94 -13.64
C LEU A 185 15.42 -10.70 -14.90
N SER A 186 14.79 -10.11 -15.90
CA SER A 186 15.43 -9.77 -17.17
C SER A 186 15.76 -8.27 -17.23
N LEU A 187 16.70 -7.89 -18.09
CA LEU A 187 17.02 -6.47 -18.30
C LEU A 187 15.79 -5.63 -18.73
N PRO A 188 14.87 -6.13 -19.59
CA PRO A 188 13.60 -5.46 -19.86
C PRO A 188 12.72 -5.26 -18.63
N TRP A 189 12.71 -6.21 -17.69
CA TRP A 189 11.99 -6.07 -16.42
C TRP A 189 12.57 -4.92 -15.59
N LEU A 190 13.90 -4.85 -15.45
CA LEU A 190 14.56 -3.78 -14.71
C LEU A 190 14.29 -2.41 -15.35
N ARG A 191 14.35 -2.32 -16.69
CA ARG A 191 14.00 -1.10 -17.43
C ARG A 191 12.53 -0.69 -17.21
N LYS A 192 11.62 -1.66 -17.11
CA LYS A 192 10.21 -1.38 -16.80
C LYS A 192 10.03 -0.85 -15.38
N VAL A 193 10.71 -1.46 -14.39
CA VAL A 193 10.67 -1.02 -12.99
C VAL A 193 11.23 0.39 -12.86
N SER A 194 12.40 0.67 -13.43
CA SER A 194 13.02 2.01 -13.36
C SER A 194 12.15 3.07 -14.04
N ARG A 195 11.58 2.78 -15.22
CA ARG A 195 10.67 3.71 -15.90
C ARG A 195 9.41 3.96 -15.08
N SER A 196 8.84 2.93 -14.47
CA SER A 196 7.64 3.07 -13.63
C SER A 196 7.94 3.91 -12.38
N LEU A 197 9.08 3.69 -11.74
CA LEU A 197 9.51 4.44 -10.57
C LEU A 197 9.72 5.93 -10.91
N LEU A 198 10.40 6.21 -12.02
CA LEU A 198 10.61 7.57 -12.51
C LEU A 198 9.28 8.28 -12.78
N LEU A 199 8.35 7.63 -13.50
CA LEU A 199 7.02 8.18 -13.78
C LEU A 199 6.21 8.41 -12.50
N SER A 200 6.31 7.52 -11.50
CA SER A 200 5.62 7.73 -10.22
C SER A 200 6.19 8.90 -9.43
N ILE A 201 7.51 9.09 -9.44
CA ILE A 201 8.14 10.25 -8.79
C ILE A 201 7.73 11.54 -9.49
N ILE A 202 7.73 11.57 -10.83
CA ILE A 202 7.25 12.72 -11.60
C ILE A 202 5.78 13.03 -11.26
N CYS A 203 4.92 12.02 -11.20
CA CYS A 203 3.51 12.19 -10.82
C CYS A 203 3.34 12.74 -9.39
N LEU A 204 4.17 12.25 -8.45
CA LEU A 204 4.20 12.78 -7.09
C LEU A 204 4.59 14.26 -7.09
N LEU A 205 5.70 14.62 -7.74
CA LEU A 205 6.17 16.01 -7.83
C LEU A 205 5.16 16.94 -8.49
N VAL A 206 4.49 16.48 -9.56
CA VAL A 206 3.46 17.26 -10.22
C VAL A 206 2.25 17.47 -9.30
N SER A 207 1.81 16.44 -8.58
CA SER A 207 0.62 16.53 -7.73
C SER A 207 0.85 17.31 -6.43
N THR A 208 2.03 17.22 -5.81
CA THR A 208 2.32 17.89 -4.54
C THR A 208 2.98 19.25 -4.71
N CYS A 209 3.88 19.40 -5.67
CA CYS A 209 4.58 20.66 -5.88
C CYS A 209 3.89 21.49 -6.95
N VAL A 210 3.71 20.98 -8.17
CA VAL A 210 3.29 21.82 -9.30
C VAL A 210 1.79 22.20 -9.25
N ALA A 211 0.91 21.25 -8.96
CA ALA A 211 -0.54 21.46 -9.02
C ALA A 211 -1.06 22.51 -8.04
N PRO A 212 -0.62 22.57 -6.76
CA PRO A 212 -1.03 23.64 -5.83
C PRO A 212 -0.64 25.05 -6.29
N TYR A 213 0.53 25.19 -6.93
CA TYR A 213 0.92 26.49 -7.54
C TYR A 213 0.05 26.84 -8.73
N LEU A 214 -0.21 25.87 -9.62
CA LEU A 214 -1.07 26.08 -10.79
C LEU A 214 -2.47 26.52 -10.34
N PHE A 215 -3.01 25.87 -9.31
CA PHE A 215 -4.32 26.19 -8.75
C PHE A 215 -4.35 27.58 -8.10
N SER A 216 -3.28 27.96 -7.39
CA SER A 216 -3.14 29.31 -6.80
C SER A 216 -3.02 30.41 -7.86
N TYR A 217 -2.50 30.08 -9.05
CA TYR A 217 -2.45 31.00 -10.20
C TYR A 217 -3.84 31.18 -10.84
N PHE A 218 -4.62 30.09 -10.98
CA PHE A 218 -5.95 30.13 -11.60
C PHE A 218 -7.05 30.63 -10.65
N ILE A 219 -6.95 30.35 -9.36
CA ILE A 219 -7.91 30.79 -8.32
C ILE A 219 -7.10 31.50 -7.24
N PRO A 220 -6.93 32.83 -7.32
CA PRO A 220 -6.27 33.58 -6.27
C PRO A 220 -7.16 33.58 -5.02
N LEU A 221 -6.94 32.61 -4.13
CA LEU A 221 -7.60 32.53 -2.81
C LEU A 221 -7.09 33.60 -1.83
N TYR A 222 -6.15 34.46 -2.24
CA TYR A 222 -5.84 35.69 -1.54
C TYR A 222 -6.66 36.83 -2.13
N GLY A 223 -7.65 37.29 -1.35
CA GLY A 223 -8.27 38.59 -1.54
C GLY A 223 -7.21 39.69 -1.46
N TYR A 224 -6.59 40.01 -2.60
CA TYR A 224 -5.60 41.09 -2.79
C TYR A 224 -6.20 42.50 -2.59
N ARG A 225 -7.35 42.64 -1.92
CA ARG A 225 -8.10 43.90 -1.77
C ARG A 225 -7.85 44.66 -0.46
N GLN A 226 -7.02 44.19 0.46
CA GLN A 226 -6.82 44.87 1.76
C GLN A 226 -5.43 45.49 2.03
N LEU A 227 -4.48 45.46 1.10
CA LEU A 227 -3.18 46.15 1.25
C LEU A 227 -3.06 47.38 0.34
N ARG A 228 -4.14 48.14 0.22
CA ARG A 228 -4.16 49.47 -0.40
C ARG A 228 -4.70 50.49 0.61
N LYS A 229 -3.97 50.67 1.70
CA LYS A 229 -3.94 51.88 2.50
C LYS A 229 -2.50 52.12 2.92
#